data_AF-A0A3B8RC35-F1
#
_entry.id   AF-A0A3B8RC35-F1
#
_cell.length_a   1.000
_cell.length_b   1.000
_cell.length_c   1.000
_cell.angle_alpha   90.00
_cell.angle_beta   90.00
_cell.angle_gamma   90.00
#
_symmetry.space_group_name_H-M   'P 1'
#
loop_
_entity.id
_entity.type
_entity.pdbx_description
1 polymer ?
#
loop_
_entity_poly.entity_id
_entity_poly.type
_entity_poly.pdbx_seq_one_letter_code
_entity_poly.pdbx_strand_id
1 'polypeptide(L)' 'MLAILAGPILLSILFLGLLLGVIQAATSINEQTLTYVPKLIVTALVIGLGGSSILSLFVDYVREVFMKIPALTQ' A
#
# COMPACT_ATOMS: atom_id res chain seq x y z
N MET A 1 6.23 -12.54 4.27
CA MET A 1 6.69 -11.36 3.50
C MET A 1 5.57 -10.46 3.01
N LEU A 2 4.61 -10.97 2.21
CA LEU A 2 3.60 -10.11 1.57
C LEU A 2 2.77 -9.25 2.55
N ALA A 3 2.40 -9.79 3.71
CA ALA A 3 1.64 -9.05 4.72
C ALA A 3 2.44 -7.87 5.34
N ILE A 4 3.75 -8.01 5.50
CA ILE A 4 4.64 -6.95 6.01
C ILE A 4 4.82 -5.86 4.95
N LEU A 5 4.83 -6.26 3.68
CA LEU A 5 4.95 -5.37 2.53
C LEU A 5 3.69 -4.53 2.29
N ALA A 6 2.54 -5.19 2.28
CA ALA A 6 1.25 -4.59 1.95
C ALA A 6 0.58 -3.95 3.17
N GLY A 7 0.93 -4.36 4.39
CA GLY A 7 0.31 -3.91 5.64
C GLY A 7 0.27 -2.38 5.82
N PRO A 8 1.39 -1.65 5.70
CA PRO A 8 1.42 -0.20 5.89
C PRO A 8 0.58 0.57 4.86
N ILE A 9 0.57 0.10 3.61
CA ILE A 9 -0.20 0.69 2.51
C ILE A 9 -1.70 0.38 2.67
N LEU A 10 -2.04 -0.87 2.97
CA LEU A 10 -3.43 -1.28 3.11
C LEU A 10 -4.09 -0.63 4.33
N LEU A 11 -3.41 -0.59 5.48
CA LEU A 11 -3.94 0.03 6.70
C LEU A 11 -4.15 1.53 6.52
N SER A 12 -3.21 2.23 5.88
CA SER A 12 -3.33 3.67 5.63
C SER A 12 -4.48 3.98 4.66
N ILE A 13 -4.60 3.23 3.56
CA ILE A 13 -5.70 3.41 2.59
C ILE A 13 -7.06 3.04 3.20
N LEU A 14 -7.13 1.97 3.99
CA LEU A 14 -8.34 1.53 4.68
C LEU A 14 -8.82 2.59 5.68
N PHE A 15 -7.93 3.05 6.55
CA PHE A 15 -8.25 4.07 7.54
C PHE A 15 -8.72 5.36 6.87
N LEU A 16 -8.01 5.82 5.84
CA LEU A 16 -8.39 7.03 5.12
C LEU A 16 -9.71 6.89 4.37
N GLY A 17 -9.94 5.74 3.73
CA GLY A 17 -11.18 5.45 3.03
C GLY A 17 -12.38 5.42 3.96
N LEU A 18 -12.22 4.85 5.15
CA LEU A 18 -13.25 4.85 6.18
C LEU A 18 -13.55 6.28 6.66
N LEU A 19 -12.50 7.03 7.01
CA LEU A 19 -12.63 8.40 7.53
C LEU A 19 -13.32 9.33 6.53
N LEU A 20 -12.88 9.30 5.26
CA LEU A 20 -13.48 10.11 4.20
C LEU A 20 -14.90 9.65 3.85
N GLY A 21 -15.17 8.34 3.88
CA GLY A 21 -16.51 7.80 3.64
C GLY A 21 -17.53 8.24 4.67
N VAL A 22 -17.14 8.29 5.96
CA VAL A 22 -18.00 8.81 7.03
C VAL A 22 -18.28 10.31 6.83
N ILE A 23 -17.27 11.10 6.47
CA ILE A 23 -17.46 12.55 6.23
C ILE A 23 -18.39 12.81 5.04
N GLN A 24 -18.24 12.04 3.96
CA GLN A 24 -19.12 12.14 2.79
C GLN A 24 -20.56 11.79 3.13
N ALA A 25 -20.77 10.71 3.88
CA ALA A 25 -22.10 10.28 4.31
C ALA A 25 -22.74 11.26 5.30
N ALA A 26 -21.96 11.81 6.25
CA ALA A 26 -22.46 12.73 7.26
C ALA A 26 -22.84 14.11 6.71
N THR A 27 -22.17 14.56 5.65
CA THR A 27 -22.35 15.91 5.09
C THR A 27 -23.14 15.91 3.77
N SER A 28 -23.50 14.74 3.25
CA SER A 28 -24.14 14.57 1.93
C SER A 28 -23.35 15.19 0.77
N ILE A 29 -22.03 15.35 0.92
CA ILE A 29 -21.14 15.90 -0.11
C ILE A 29 -20.61 14.73 -0.95
N ASN A 30 -21.05 14.64 -2.21
CA ASN A 30 -20.58 13.65 -3.19
C ASN A 30 -19.69 14.30 -4.26
N GLU A 31 -18.75 15.13 -3.83
CA GLU A 31 -17.75 15.70 -4.73
C GLU A 31 -16.57 14.75 -4.88
N GLN A 32 -16.39 14.21 -6.09
CA GLN A 32 -15.32 13.26 -6.38
C GLN A 32 -13.92 13.81 -6.05
N THR A 33 -13.70 15.13 -6.21
CA THR A 33 -12.43 15.81 -5.93
C THR A 33 -12.02 15.73 -4.46
N LEU A 34 -12.99 15.84 -3.53
CA LEU A 34 -12.76 15.82 -2.09
C LEU A 34 -12.21 14.47 -1.61
N THR A 35 -12.56 13.38 -2.31
CA THR A 35 -12.07 12.03 -2.00
C THR A 35 -10.70 11.76 -2.62
N TYR A 36 -10.45 12.35 -3.79
CA TYR A 36 -9.32 12.01 -4.64
C TYR A 36 -8.02 12.66 -4.17
N VAL A 37 -8.06 13.96 -3.85
CA VAL A 37 -6.85 14.72 -3.46
C VAL A 37 -6.23 14.21 -2.14
N PRO A 38 -7.00 14.04 -1.05
CA PRO A 38 -6.41 13.54 0.21
C PRO A 38 -5.87 12.11 0.07
N LYS A 39 -6.55 11.25 -0.70
CA LYS A 39 -6.06 9.89 -0.99
C LYS A 39 -4.71 9.89 -1.69
N LEU A 40 -4.52 10.76 -2.69
CA LEU A 40 -3.25 10.87 -3.41
C LEU A 40 -2.11 11.31 -2.49
N ILE A 41 -2.33 12.34 -1.67
CA ILE A 41 -1.31 12.85 -0.74
C ILE A 41 -0.87 11.76 0.24
N VAL A 42 -1.83 11.04 0.81
CA VAL A 42 -1.55 9.98 1.78
C VAL A 42 -0.86 8.80 1.11
N THR A 43 -1.30 8.41 -0.09
CA THR A 43 -0.64 7.33 -0.85
C THR A 43 0.79 7.71 -1.20
N ALA A 44 1.03 8.96 -1.63
CA ALA A 44 2.37 9.47 -1.92
C ALA A 44 3.26 9.51 -0.67
N LEU A 45 2.72 9.90 0.50
CA LEU A 45 3.44 9.86 1.78
C LEU A 45 3.81 8.43 2.17
N VAL A 46 2.87 7.49 2.10
CA VAL A 46 3.10 6.10 2.51
C VAL A 46 4.11 5.43 1.57
N ILE A 47 4.04 5.69 0.27
CA ILE A 47 5.04 5.22 -0.70
C ILE A 47 6.38 5.94 -0.50
N GLY A 48 6.38 7.24 -0.22
CA GLY A 48 7.62 7.99 0.02
C GLY A 48 8.38 7.49 1.26
N LEU A 49 7.65 7.17 2.34
CA LEU A 49 8.23 6.67 3.59
C LEU A 49 8.52 5.17 3.56
N GLY A 50 7.63 4.37 2.98
CA GLY A 50 7.71 2.91 2.96
C GLY A 50 8.30 2.30 1.68
N GLY A 51 8.47 3.09 0.63
CA GLY A 51 8.82 2.62 -0.72
C GLY A 51 10.18 1.92 -0.77
N SER A 52 11.19 2.43 -0.07
CA SER A 52 12.52 1.80 0.00
C SER A 52 12.46 0.43 0.69
N SER A 53 11.73 0.33 1.81
CA SER A 53 11.52 -0.95 2.51
C SER A 53 10.72 -1.93 1.66
N ILE A 54 9.72 -1.45 0.92
CA ILE A 54 8.93 -2.30 0.04
C ILE A 54 9.79 -2.85 -1.11
N LEU A 55 10.63 -2.01 -1.69
CA LEU A 55 11.46 -2.40 -2.82
C LEU A 55 12.56 -3.38 -2.40
N SER A 56 13.18 -3.18 -1.24
CA SER A 56 14.18 -4.12 -0.68
C SER A 56 13.59 -5.49 -0.38
N LEU A 57 12.45 -5.57 0.32
CA LEU A 57 11.78 -6.86 0.57
C LEU A 57 11.38 -7.57 -0.72
N PHE A 58 10.97 -6.84 -1.76
CA PHE A 58 10.64 -7.43 -3.05
C PHE A 58 11.87 -8.02 -3.75
N VAL A 59 12.99 -7.27 -3.75
CA VAL A 59 14.25 -7.75 -4.31
C VAL A 59 14.76 -8.99 -3.57
N ASP A 60 14.66 -9.01 -2.24
CA ASP A 60 15.06 -10.16 -1.43
C ASP A 60 14.21 -11.40 -1.73
N TYR A 61 12.90 -11.23 -1.86
CA TYR A 61 12.00 -12.31 -2.25
C TYR A 61 12.36 -12.87 -3.64
N VAL A 62 12.61 -12.00 -4.62
CA VAL A 62 13.00 -12.43 -5.96
C VAL A 62 14.32 -13.23 -5.89
N ARG A 63 15.33 -12.72 -5.17
CA ARG A 63 16.60 -13.43 -4.97
C ARG A 63 16.41 -14.81 -4.34
N GLU A 64 15.56 -14.93 -3.32
CA GLU A 64 15.24 -16.21 -2.68
C GLU A 64 14.61 -17.21 -3.65
N VAL A 65 13.66 -16.74 -4.48
CA VAL A 65 13.05 -17.57 -5.52
C VAL A 65 14.09 -18.06 -6.51
N PHE A 66 14.95 -17.18 -7.02
CA PHE A 66 16.01 -17.56 -7.97
C PHE A 66 17.02 -18.54 -7.37
N MET A 67 17.37 -18.42 -6.08
CA MET A 67 18.26 -19.38 -5.42
C MET A 67 17.61 -20.75 -5.19
N LYS A 68 16.27 -20.83 -5.16
CA LYS A 68 15.53 -22.09 -5.04
C LYS A 68 15.37 -22.83 -6.38
N ILE A 69 15.51 -22.15 -7.52
CA ILE A 69 15.37 -22.77 -8.85
C ILE A 69 16.36 -23.94 -9.06
N PRO A 70 17.68 -23.78 -8.82
CA PRO A 70 18.65 -24.87 -8.99
C PRO A 70 18.37 -26.08 -8.10
N ALA A 71 17.81 -25.85 -6.91
CA ALA A 71 17.49 -26.90 -5.94
C ALA A 71 16.28 -27.76 -6.34
N LEU A 72 15.47 -27.33 -7.32
CA LEU A 72 14.35 -28.09 -7.86
C LEU A 72 14.75 -29.00 -9.04
N THR A 73 15.97 -28.82 -9.56
CA THR A 73 16.50 -29.56 -10.72
C THR A 73 17.53 -30.63 -10.35
N GLN A 74 17.77 -30.87 -9.05
CA GLN A 74 18.48 -32.06 -8.54
C GLN A 74 17.48 -33.02 -7.88
#